data_AF-A0AAQ3Q193-F1
#
_entry.id   AF-A0AAQ3Q193-F1
#
_cell.length_a   1.000
_cell.length_b   1.000
_cell.length_c   1.000
_cell.angle_alpha   90.00
_cell.angle_beta   90.00
_cell.angle_gamma   90.00
#
_symmetry.space_group_name_H-M   'P 1'
#
loop_
_entity.id
_entity.type
_entity.pdbx_description
1 polymer ?
#
loop_
_entity_poly.entity_id
_entity_poly.type
_entity_poly.pdbx_seq_one_letter_code
_entity_poly.pdbx_strand_id
1 'polypeptide(L)'
;MAAAVAMSKIETAHQLYREGRHEEALGLYTEALAMAKNKAQKIALHSNRAACYLKLHDFKKAAEECTSVLELDHEHTGALMLRAQTLVTLKDYQSALFDVNRLMELNPSSDVYRNLQARLKTQLSLAPIPESEEEALCHEEEDEEAQPQETRIELEANRKVEPAIQNPEAPGTQPAKHQATVNVSSKPQGWEAIPKPKGHSGLDYSRWDRVEDDSSEEEEDETEDQQPQYRFRVRTVGVRPVK
;
A
#
# COMPACT_ATOMS: atom_id res chain seq x y z
N MET A 1 -16.75 13.78 -38.77
CA MET A 1 -16.53 15.02 -37.98
C MET A 1 -16.20 14.74 -36.52
N ALA A 2 -16.99 13.96 -35.76
CA ALA A 2 -16.74 13.71 -34.33
C ALA A 2 -15.32 13.17 -33.98
N ALA A 3 -14.76 12.26 -34.79
CA ALA A 3 -13.41 11.72 -34.55
C ALA A 3 -12.31 12.78 -34.71
N ALA A 4 -12.46 13.71 -35.67
CA ALA A 4 -11.49 14.80 -35.88
C ALA A 4 -11.54 15.80 -34.72
N VAL A 5 -12.73 16.09 -34.21
CA VAL A 5 -12.91 16.92 -33.00
C VAL A 5 -12.26 16.26 -31.79
N ALA A 6 -12.45 14.96 -31.59
CA ALA A 6 -11.81 14.21 -30.50
C ALA A 6 -10.27 14.25 -30.60
N MET A 7 -9.70 14.08 -31.80
CA MET A 7 -8.24 14.17 -31.99
C MET A 7 -7.70 15.57 -31.67
N SER A 8 -8.37 16.63 -32.12
CA SER A 8 -7.98 18.01 -31.77
C SER A 8 -8.04 18.27 -30.26
N LYS A 9 -9.03 17.72 -29.55
CA LYS A 9 -9.11 17.77 -28.08
C LYS A 9 -7.96 17.02 -27.40
N ILE A 10 -7.54 15.88 -27.95
CA ILE A 10 -6.41 15.12 -27.44
C ILE A 10 -5.11 15.90 -27.62
N GLU A 11 -4.89 16.48 -28.80
CA GLU A 11 -3.70 17.28 -29.09
C GLU A 11 -3.58 18.50 -28.17
N THR A 12 -4.68 19.20 -27.94
CA THR A 12 -4.74 20.32 -26.99
C THR A 12 -4.51 19.86 -25.55
N ALA A 13 -5.08 18.73 -25.13
CA ALA A 13 -4.81 18.14 -23.82
C ALA A 13 -3.32 17.76 -23.65
N HIS A 14 -2.67 17.25 -24.70
CA HIS A 14 -1.24 16.93 -24.69
C HIS A 14 -0.40 18.18 -24.49
N GLN A 15 -0.79 19.28 -25.14
CA GLN A 15 -0.12 20.57 -24.98
C GLN A 15 -0.26 21.10 -23.55
N LEU A 16 -1.48 21.12 -23.00
CA LEU A 16 -1.74 21.52 -21.61
C LEU A 16 -0.98 20.65 -20.59
N TYR A 17 -0.86 19.35 -20.86
CA TYR A 17 -0.08 18.45 -20.02
C TYR A 17 1.41 18.82 -19.99
N ARG A 18 2.00 19.21 -21.13
CA ARG A 18 3.38 19.71 -21.18
C ARG A 18 3.56 21.05 -20.47
N GLU A 19 2.53 21.88 -20.50
CA GLU A 19 2.49 23.19 -19.81
C GLU A 19 2.25 23.07 -18.30
N GLY A 20 2.03 21.85 -17.77
CA GLY A 20 1.78 21.61 -16.34
C GLY A 20 0.33 21.83 -15.91
N ARG A 21 -0.57 22.18 -16.84
CA ARG A 21 -2.01 22.40 -16.58
C ARG A 21 -2.76 21.06 -16.61
N HIS A 22 -2.46 20.20 -15.64
CA HIS A 22 -2.94 18.82 -15.62
C HIS A 22 -4.44 18.69 -15.37
N GLU A 23 -5.06 19.57 -14.58
CA GLU A 23 -6.50 19.56 -14.30
C GLU A 23 -7.32 19.86 -15.55
N GLU A 24 -6.91 20.87 -16.34
CA GLU A 24 -7.59 21.22 -17.58
C GLU A 24 -7.40 20.14 -18.66
N ALA A 25 -6.21 19.54 -18.72
CA ALA A 25 -5.95 18.39 -19.58
C ALA A 25 -6.89 17.22 -19.25
N LEU A 26 -7.16 16.95 -17.96
CA LEU A 26 -8.13 15.92 -17.54
C LEU A 26 -9.55 16.20 -18.04
N GLY A 27 -9.99 17.46 -18.01
CA GLY A 27 -11.28 17.86 -18.57
C GLY A 27 -11.40 17.51 -20.05
N LEU A 28 -10.40 17.91 -20.84
CA LEU A 28 -10.36 17.60 -22.28
C LEU A 28 -10.25 16.11 -22.57
N TYR A 29 -9.47 15.35 -21.80
CA TYR A 29 -9.42 13.90 -21.95
C TYR A 29 -10.75 13.22 -21.60
N THR A 30 -11.48 13.74 -20.62
CA THR A 30 -12.81 13.22 -20.26
C THR A 30 -13.81 13.43 -21.40
N GLU A 31 -13.81 14.61 -22.00
CA GLU A 31 -14.64 14.89 -23.18
C GLU A 31 -14.24 14.03 -24.38
N ALA A 32 -12.93 13.85 -24.60
CA ALA A 32 -12.42 12.98 -25.66
C ALA A 32 -12.82 11.50 -25.43
N LEU A 33 -12.83 11.05 -24.17
CA LEU A 33 -13.24 9.69 -23.79
C LEU A 33 -14.72 9.44 -24.09
N ALA A 34 -15.59 10.42 -23.84
CA ALA A 34 -17.00 10.34 -24.20
C ALA A 34 -17.23 10.20 -25.72
N MET A 35 -16.31 10.72 -26.54
CA MET A 35 -16.34 10.61 -28.00
C MET A 35 -15.64 9.37 -28.54
N ALA A 36 -14.87 8.66 -27.70
CA ALA A 36 -14.06 7.51 -28.10
C ALA A 36 -14.93 6.28 -28.40
N LYS A 37 -14.80 5.75 -29.62
CA LYS A 37 -15.55 4.56 -30.07
C LYS A 37 -14.71 3.29 -30.00
N ASN A 38 -13.40 3.42 -30.21
CA ASN A 38 -12.51 2.27 -30.34
C ASN A 38 -11.87 1.93 -29.00
N LYS A 39 -11.69 0.62 -28.75
CA LYS A 39 -11.01 0.10 -27.56
C LYS A 39 -9.61 0.70 -27.40
N ALA A 40 -8.81 0.72 -28.48
CA ALA A 40 -7.46 1.28 -28.46
C ALA A 40 -7.44 2.78 -28.09
N GLN A 41 -8.44 3.56 -28.53
CA GLN A 41 -8.55 4.96 -28.16
C GLN A 41 -8.89 5.13 -26.68
N LYS A 42 -9.81 4.31 -26.15
CA LYS A 42 -10.16 4.33 -24.73
C LYS A 42 -8.95 3.97 -23.86
N ILE A 43 -8.20 2.93 -24.23
CA ILE A 43 -6.95 2.55 -23.55
C ILE A 43 -5.97 3.73 -23.51
N ALA A 44 -5.69 4.36 -24.66
CA ALA A 44 -4.77 5.50 -24.71
C ALA A 44 -5.25 6.68 -23.85
N LEU A 45 -6.56 6.96 -23.85
CA LEU A 45 -7.14 8.06 -23.08
C LEU A 45 -7.09 7.81 -21.57
N HIS A 46 -7.43 6.60 -21.11
CA HIS A 46 -7.30 6.23 -19.70
C HIS A 46 -5.83 6.26 -19.24
N SER A 47 -4.89 5.77 -20.06
CA SER A 47 -3.45 5.88 -19.74
C SER A 47 -2.98 7.34 -19.62
N ASN A 48 -3.46 8.24 -20.49
CA ASN A 48 -3.13 9.66 -20.42
C ASN A 48 -3.76 10.35 -19.19
N ARG A 49 -5.00 9.98 -18.82
CA ARG A 49 -5.64 10.44 -17.58
C ARG A 49 -4.89 9.97 -16.34
N ALA A 50 -4.47 8.70 -16.31
CA ALA A 50 -3.64 8.15 -15.24
C ALA A 50 -2.35 8.98 -15.07
N ALA A 51 -1.67 9.31 -16.17
CA ALA A 51 -0.48 10.17 -16.13
C ALA A 51 -0.77 11.57 -15.55
N CYS A 52 -1.93 12.17 -15.87
CA CYS A 52 -2.35 13.45 -15.29
C CYS A 52 -2.59 13.34 -13.79
N TYR A 53 -3.31 12.30 -13.33
CA TYR A 53 -3.54 12.08 -11.90
C TYR A 53 -2.25 11.83 -11.12
N LEU A 54 -1.28 11.13 -11.73
CA LEU A 54 0.05 10.97 -11.13
C LEU A 54 0.78 12.30 -10.97
N LYS A 55 0.65 13.22 -11.92
CA LYS A 55 1.22 14.57 -11.80
C LYS A 55 0.49 15.43 -10.76
N LEU A 56 -0.79 15.18 -10.55
CA LEU A 56 -1.59 15.81 -9.50
C LEU A 56 -1.46 15.14 -8.13
N HIS A 57 -0.61 14.10 -8.00
CA HIS A 57 -0.45 13.30 -6.80
C HIS A 57 -1.74 12.60 -6.29
N ASP A 58 -2.76 12.49 -7.14
CA ASP A 58 -3.97 11.71 -6.85
C ASP A 58 -3.75 10.25 -7.26
N PHE A 59 -2.96 9.54 -6.44
CA PHE A 59 -2.57 8.17 -6.72
C PHE A 59 -3.76 7.19 -6.74
N LYS A 60 -4.83 7.47 -5.98
CA LYS A 60 -6.02 6.62 -5.95
C LYS A 60 -6.73 6.63 -7.30
N LYS A 61 -7.02 7.82 -7.83
CA LYS A 61 -7.63 7.95 -9.17
C LYS A 61 -6.69 7.45 -10.27
N ALA A 62 -5.39 7.67 -10.14
CA ALA A 62 -4.42 7.11 -11.09
C ALA A 62 -4.52 5.58 -11.18
N ALA A 63 -4.64 4.89 -10.04
CA ALA A 63 -4.81 3.45 -10.00
C ALA A 63 -6.15 2.99 -10.63
N GLU A 64 -7.24 3.73 -10.43
CA GLU A 64 -8.56 3.48 -11.05
C GLU A 64 -8.55 3.67 -12.58
N GLU A 65 -7.81 4.66 -13.09
CA GLU A 65 -7.63 4.81 -14.53
C GLU A 65 -6.83 3.63 -15.10
N CYS A 66 -5.81 3.15 -14.38
CA CYS A 66 -5.09 1.94 -14.77
C CYS A 66 -5.97 0.69 -14.70
N THR A 67 -6.87 0.56 -13.73
CA THR A 67 -7.82 -0.57 -13.68
C THR A 67 -8.75 -0.53 -14.89
N SER A 68 -9.23 0.65 -15.27
CA SER A 68 -10.06 0.85 -16.48
C SER A 68 -9.32 0.42 -17.76
N VAL A 69 -8.01 0.67 -17.86
CA VAL A 69 -7.19 0.14 -18.97
C VAL A 69 -7.14 -1.38 -18.93
N LEU A 70 -6.92 -1.96 -17.75
CA LEU A 70 -6.78 -3.40 -17.57
C LEU A 70 -8.10 -4.15 -17.77
N GLU A 71 -9.25 -3.54 -17.53
CA GLU A 71 -10.57 -4.09 -17.88
C GLU A 71 -10.74 -4.23 -19.39
N LEU A 72 -10.16 -3.30 -20.16
CA LEU A 72 -10.14 -3.38 -21.60
C LEU A 72 -9.08 -4.40 -22.04
N ASP A 73 -7.85 -4.26 -21.60
CA ASP A 73 -6.71 -5.11 -21.98
C ASP A 73 -6.00 -5.66 -20.74
N HIS A 74 -6.38 -6.88 -20.36
CA HIS A 74 -5.88 -7.56 -19.15
C HIS A 74 -4.36 -7.80 -19.16
N GLU A 75 -3.74 -7.82 -20.35
CA GLU A 75 -2.31 -8.11 -20.51
C GLU A 75 -1.51 -6.85 -20.87
N HIS A 76 -2.10 -5.66 -20.68
CA HIS A 76 -1.44 -4.40 -20.94
C HIS A 76 -0.29 -4.15 -19.96
N THR A 77 0.92 -4.50 -20.38
CA THR A 77 2.15 -4.41 -19.56
C THR A 77 2.39 -3.01 -19.00
N GLY A 78 2.09 -1.96 -19.79
CA GLY A 78 2.23 -0.57 -19.36
C GLY A 78 1.31 -0.21 -18.20
N ALA A 79 0.05 -0.64 -18.22
CA ALA A 79 -0.91 -0.34 -17.16
C ALA A 79 -0.67 -1.18 -15.92
N LEU A 80 -0.29 -2.46 -16.07
CA LEU A 80 0.13 -3.29 -14.94
C LEU A 80 1.32 -2.66 -14.20
N MET A 81 2.32 -2.19 -14.95
CA MET A 81 3.50 -1.54 -14.37
C MET A 81 3.14 -0.21 -13.69
N LEU A 82 2.35 0.62 -14.37
CA LEU A 82 1.94 1.92 -13.83
C LEU A 82 1.09 1.75 -12.57
N ARG A 83 0.14 0.81 -12.57
CA ARG A 83 -0.69 0.50 -11.41
C ARG A 83 0.15 -0.04 -10.26
N ALA A 84 1.04 -1.00 -10.50
CA ALA A 84 1.94 -1.51 -9.47
C ALA A 84 2.75 -0.38 -8.83
N GLN A 85 3.34 0.51 -9.62
CA GLN A 85 4.12 1.64 -9.11
C GLN A 85 3.27 2.63 -8.30
N THR A 86 2.01 2.84 -8.71
CA THR A 86 1.04 3.69 -8.01
C THR A 86 0.55 3.05 -6.71
N LEU A 87 0.36 1.74 -6.68
CA LEU A 87 -0.01 1.00 -5.48
C LEU A 87 1.13 1.00 -4.45
N VAL A 88 2.38 0.96 -4.91
CA VAL A 88 3.56 1.13 -4.06
C VAL A 88 3.58 2.50 -3.38
N THR A 89 3.23 3.58 -4.09
CA THR A 89 3.15 4.91 -3.46
C THR A 89 1.99 5.01 -2.47
N LEU A 90 0.91 4.26 -2.71
CA LEU A 90 -0.20 4.09 -1.77
C LEU A 90 0.08 3.13 -0.61
N LYS A 91 1.28 2.51 -0.56
CA LYS A 91 1.68 1.47 0.41
C LYS A 91 0.83 0.19 0.36
N ASP A 92 0.06 -0.01 -0.70
CA ASP A 92 -0.63 -1.27 -0.94
C ASP A 92 0.31 -2.23 -1.66
N TYR A 93 1.23 -2.81 -0.89
CA TYR A 93 2.24 -3.72 -1.41
C TYR A 93 1.66 -5.06 -1.86
N GLN A 94 0.52 -5.49 -1.31
CA GLN A 94 -0.10 -6.76 -1.69
C GLN A 94 -0.68 -6.69 -3.10
N SER A 95 -1.50 -5.67 -3.39
CA SER A 95 -2.05 -5.46 -4.72
C SER A 95 -0.95 -5.18 -5.75
N ALA A 96 0.08 -4.41 -5.37
CA ALA A 96 1.22 -4.16 -6.23
C ALA A 96 1.98 -5.46 -6.60
N LEU A 97 2.14 -6.38 -5.63
CA LEU A 97 2.82 -7.65 -5.85
C LEU A 97 2.03 -8.55 -6.82
N PHE A 98 0.70 -8.52 -6.74
CA PHE A 98 -0.17 -9.25 -7.69
C PHE A 98 0.09 -8.80 -9.14
N ASP A 99 0.13 -7.49 -9.38
CA ASP A 99 0.38 -6.93 -10.72
C ASP A 99 1.78 -7.27 -11.24
N VAL A 100 2.79 -7.21 -10.36
CA VAL A 100 4.17 -7.57 -10.72
C VAL A 100 4.32 -9.05 -11.03
N ASN A 101 3.61 -9.93 -10.30
CA ASN A 101 3.58 -11.36 -10.63
C ASN A 101 2.99 -11.59 -12.02
N ARG A 102 1.91 -10.90 -12.37
CA ARG A 102 1.33 -10.98 -13.72
C ARG A 102 2.30 -10.50 -14.79
N LEU A 103 3.03 -9.40 -14.54
CA LEU A 103 4.09 -8.93 -15.44
C LEU A 103 5.21 -9.95 -15.64
N MET A 104 5.58 -10.69 -14.59
CA MET A 104 6.57 -11.77 -14.68
C MET A 104 6.05 -12.98 -15.45
N GLU A 105 4.76 -13.30 -15.40
CA GLU A 105 4.16 -14.33 -16.24
C GLU A 105 4.21 -13.95 -17.72
N LEU A 106 3.93 -12.67 -18.05
CA LEU A 106 3.97 -12.17 -19.42
C LEU A 106 5.39 -12.09 -19.97
N ASN A 107 6.36 -11.69 -19.13
CA ASN A 107 7.74 -11.48 -19.54
C ASN A 107 8.71 -12.00 -18.45
N PRO A 108 8.95 -13.31 -18.41
CA PRO A 108 9.74 -13.94 -17.35
C PRO A 108 11.20 -13.51 -17.32
N SER A 109 11.74 -13.04 -18.44
CA SER A 109 13.17 -12.69 -18.59
C SER A 109 13.52 -11.31 -18.03
N SER A 110 12.53 -10.48 -17.69
CA SER A 110 12.77 -9.09 -17.26
C SER A 110 13.30 -9.03 -15.82
N ASP A 111 14.56 -8.63 -15.68
CA ASP A 111 15.17 -8.38 -14.37
C ASP A 111 14.50 -7.22 -13.62
N VAL A 112 13.93 -6.25 -14.34
CA VAL A 112 13.20 -5.13 -13.74
C VAL A 112 12.06 -5.63 -12.88
N TYR A 113 11.31 -6.63 -13.35
CA TYR A 113 10.14 -7.16 -12.64
C TYR A 113 10.55 -8.02 -11.44
N ARG A 114 11.61 -8.83 -11.59
CA ARG A 114 12.18 -9.61 -10.47
C ARG A 114 12.68 -8.70 -9.35
N ASN A 115 13.41 -7.64 -9.71
CA ASN A 115 13.93 -6.66 -8.75
C ASN A 115 12.79 -5.92 -8.04
N LEU A 116 11.75 -5.52 -8.77
CA LEU A 116 10.56 -4.90 -8.17
C LEU A 116 9.85 -5.89 -7.23
N GLN A 117 9.62 -7.13 -7.65
CA GLN A 117 9.00 -8.17 -6.83
C GLN A 117 9.76 -8.40 -5.52
N ALA A 118 11.09 -8.50 -5.58
CA ALA A 118 11.94 -8.68 -4.41
C ALA A 118 11.79 -7.52 -3.43
N ARG A 119 11.81 -6.27 -3.94
CA ARG A 119 11.58 -5.07 -3.11
C ARG A 119 10.20 -5.04 -2.47
N LEU A 120 9.16 -5.49 -3.16
CA LEU A 120 7.80 -5.54 -2.58
C LEU A 120 7.71 -6.59 -1.47
N LYS A 121 8.32 -7.75 -1.67
CA LYS A 121 8.38 -8.81 -0.65
C LYS A 121 9.12 -8.36 0.60
N THR A 122 10.22 -7.62 0.46
CA THR A 122 10.91 -7.07 1.64
C THR A 122 10.08 -6.01 2.35
N GLN A 123 9.42 -5.09 1.62
CA GLN A 123 8.53 -4.10 2.23
C GLN A 123 7.36 -4.75 2.99
N LEU A 124 6.79 -5.82 2.44
CA LEU A 124 5.73 -6.57 3.11
C LEU A 124 6.22 -7.31 4.35
N SER A 125 7.46 -7.83 4.33
CA SER A 125 8.09 -8.47 5.49
C SER A 125 8.53 -7.46 6.57
N LEU A 126 8.76 -6.21 6.19
CA LEU A 126 9.15 -5.11 7.10
C LEU A 126 7.94 -4.36 7.66
N ALA A 127 6.73 -4.62 7.15
CA ALA A 127 5.52 -4.03 7.69
C ALA A 127 5.44 -4.37 9.19
N PRO A 128 5.32 -3.35 10.07
CA PRO A 128 5.18 -3.59 11.50
C PRO A 128 4.05 -4.58 11.74
N ILE A 129 4.30 -5.56 12.61
CA ILE A 129 3.22 -6.37 13.21
C ILE A 129 2.22 -5.34 13.74
N PRO A 130 0.92 -5.38 13.36
CA PRO A 130 -0.03 -4.46 13.94
C PRO A 130 0.05 -4.64 15.45
N GLU A 131 0.51 -3.60 16.15
CA GLU A 131 0.38 -3.47 17.58
C GLU A 131 -1.13 -3.40 17.83
N SER A 132 -1.71 -4.59 17.94
CA SER A 132 -2.97 -4.96 18.57
C SER A 132 -4.11 -3.94 18.52
N GLU A 133 -5.23 -4.36 17.94
CA GLU A 133 -6.59 -3.87 18.21
C GLU A 133 -6.97 -3.89 19.72
N GLU A 134 -6.07 -4.32 20.61
CA GLU A 134 -6.25 -4.40 22.07
C GLU A 134 -6.03 -3.06 22.80
N GLU A 135 -5.34 -2.07 22.23
CA GLU A 135 -5.18 -0.75 22.87
C GLU A 135 -6.45 0.12 22.79
N ALA A 136 -7.40 -0.22 21.91
CA ALA A 136 -8.67 0.48 21.82
C ALA A 136 -9.63 0.16 22.99
N LEU A 137 -9.33 -0.86 23.82
CA LEU A 137 -10.24 -1.34 24.85
C LEU A 137 -9.93 -0.81 26.27
N CYS A 138 -8.91 0.04 26.42
CA CYS A 138 -8.44 0.51 27.74
C CYS A 138 -8.73 2.00 28.04
N HIS A 139 -9.59 2.67 27.26
CA HIS A 139 -9.95 4.08 27.47
C HIS A 139 -11.45 4.34 27.69
N GLU A 140 -12.24 3.31 28.02
CA GLU A 140 -13.68 3.47 28.29
C GLU A 140 -14.08 3.06 29.71
N GLU A 141 -13.24 3.29 30.73
CA GLU A 141 -13.71 3.24 32.12
C GLU A 141 -13.01 4.33 32.95
N GLU A 142 -13.51 5.56 32.85
CA GLU A 142 -13.47 6.57 33.92
C GLU A 142 -14.15 7.85 33.41
N ASP A 143 -15.47 7.94 33.61
CA ASP A 143 -16.19 9.20 33.80
C ASP A 143 -17.61 8.87 34.33
N GLU A 144 -17.65 8.38 35.57
CA GLU A 144 -18.82 8.52 36.45
C GLU A 144 -18.68 9.86 37.20
N GLU A 145 -19.33 10.92 36.72
CA GLU A 145 -19.72 12.04 37.58
C GLU A 145 -21.22 12.32 37.43
N ALA A 146 -21.96 11.76 38.39
CA ALA A 146 -23.37 11.97 38.60
C ALA A 146 -23.67 13.39 39.11
N GLN A 147 -24.70 14.04 38.56
CA GLN A 147 -25.40 15.15 39.21
C GLN A 147 -26.89 14.80 39.39
N PRO A 148 -27.45 14.90 40.61
CA PRO A 148 -28.83 14.55 40.90
C PRO A 148 -29.79 15.71 40.61
N GLN A 149 -30.91 15.44 39.94
CA GLN A 149 -32.05 16.35 39.89
C GLN A 149 -33.31 15.67 40.43
N GLU A 150 -33.73 16.11 41.61
CA GLU A 150 -35.03 15.79 42.19
C GLU A 150 -36.09 16.83 41.80
N THR A 151 -37.34 16.35 41.91
CA THR A 151 -38.64 17.05 41.91
C THR A 151 -39.23 17.28 40.51
N ARG A 152 -40.50 16.97 40.21
CA ARG A 152 -41.69 16.86 41.06
C ARG A 152 -42.81 16.15 40.28
N ILE A 153 -43.59 15.36 41.01
CA ILE A 153 -44.76 14.60 40.57
C ILE A 153 -45.90 15.54 40.12
N GLU A 154 -46.56 15.20 39.02
CA GLU A 154 -48.02 15.39 38.89
C GLU A 154 -48.63 14.24 38.07
N LEU A 155 -49.46 13.47 38.76
CA LEU A 155 -50.29 12.40 38.25
C LEU A 155 -51.53 13.02 37.61
N GLU A 156 -51.92 12.56 36.43
CA GLU A 156 -53.36 12.50 36.11
C GLU A 156 -53.70 11.42 35.09
N ALA A 157 -54.76 10.70 35.45
CA ALA A 157 -55.23 9.48 34.84
C ALA A 157 -55.91 9.73 33.49
N ASN A 158 -55.81 8.76 32.57
CA ASN A 158 -57.01 8.24 31.93
C ASN A 158 -56.83 6.82 31.36
N ARG A 159 -57.82 6.01 31.74
CA ARG A 159 -57.98 4.56 31.53
C ARG A 159 -58.89 4.32 30.33
N LYS A 160 -58.56 3.34 29.47
CA LYS A 160 -59.48 2.43 28.73
C LYS A 160 -58.65 1.47 27.84
N VAL A 161 -58.43 0.21 28.24
CA VAL A 161 -59.25 -1.01 28.00
C VAL A 161 -59.01 -1.62 26.60
N GLU A 162 -58.39 -2.81 26.57
CA GLU A 162 -58.24 -3.73 25.42
C GLU A 162 -59.59 -4.37 24.99
N PRO A 163 -59.69 -5.15 23.89
CA PRO A 163 -59.29 -6.58 23.96
C PRO A 163 -58.73 -7.25 22.69
N ALA A 164 -57.88 -8.25 22.95
CA ALA A 164 -57.58 -9.52 22.29
C ALA A 164 -58.30 -9.99 21.00
N ILE A 165 -57.51 -10.50 20.05
CA ILE A 165 -57.84 -11.61 19.11
C ILE A 165 -56.55 -12.46 18.95
N GLN A 166 -56.40 -13.56 19.70
CA GLN A 166 -56.55 -14.98 19.30
C GLN A 166 -55.61 -15.50 18.20
N ASN A 167 -54.70 -16.37 18.66
CA ASN A 167 -53.82 -17.34 17.98
C ASN A 167 -54.62 -18.54 17.40
N PRO A 168 -54.08 -19.40 16.50
CA PRO A 168 -53.24 -20.53 16.97
C PRO A 168 -52.12 -21.07 16.02
N GLU A 169 -51.08 -21.62 16.68
CA GLU A 169 -50.30 -22.88 16.46
C GLU A 169 -50.25 -23.54 15.06
N ALA A 170 -49.22 -24.26 14.58
CA ALA A 170 -47.84 -24.72 14.92
C ALA A 170 -47.36 -25.50 13.64
N PRO A 171 -46.31 -26.36 13.57
CA PRO A 171 -45.12 -26.63 14.40
C PRO A 171 -43.81 -26.36 13.60
N GLY A 172 -42.59 -26.25 14.12
CA GLY A 172 -41.88 -27.04 15.12
C GLY A 172 -40.59 -27.58 14.47
N THR A 173 -39.43 -26.98 14.75
CA THR A 173 -38.11 -27.63 14.61
C THR A 173 -37.15 -26.97 15.60
N GLN A 174 -36.63 -27.79 16.51
CA GLN A 174 -35.75 -27.39 17.61
C GLN A 174 -34.30 -27.22 17.09
N PRO A 175 -33.52 -26.25 17.61
CA PRO A 175 -32.07 -26.29 17.46
C PRO A 175 -31.47 -27.23 18.52
N ALA A 176 -30.72 -28.23 18.06
CA ALA A 176 -30.01 -29.18 18.91
C ALA A 176 -28.90 -28.46 19.70
N LYS A 177 -29.06 -28.47 21.03
CA LYS A 177 -27.99 -28.17 22.00
C LYS A 177 -26.96 -29.30 21.93
N HIS A 178 -25.76 -29.02 21.42
CA HIS A 178 -24.59 -29.83 21.72
C HIS A 178 -23.82 -29.14 22.84
N GLN A 179 -24.01 -29.64 24.06
CA GLN A 179 -23.10 -29.40 25.17
C GLN A 179 -21.79 -30.15 24.85
N ALA A 180 -20.78 -29.41 24.42
CA ALA A 180 -19.39 -29.85 24.49
C ALA A 180 -18.76 -29.12 25.68
N THR A 181 -18.80 -29.74 26.85
CA THR A 181 -17.97 -29.34 27.98
C THR A 181 -16.52 -29.72 27.67
N VAL A 182 -15.74 -28.81 27.11
CA VAL A 182 -14.28 -28.90 27.11
C VAL A 182 -13.77 -28.13 28.31
N ASN A 183 -13.29 -28.92 29.27
CA ASN A 183 -12.69 -28.51 30.53
C ASN A 183 -11.39 -27.73 30.25
N VAL A 184 -11.41 -26.42 30.47
CA VAL A 184 -10.22 -25.57 30.50
C VAL A 184 -9.59 -25.71 31.89
N SER A 185 -8.54 -26.52 31.99
CA SER A 185 -7.63 -26.45 33.13
C SER A 185 -6.26 -27.00 32.77
N SER A 186 -5.45 -26.17 32.11
CA SER A 186 -3.99 -26.27 32.19
C SER A 186 -3.41 -24.87 32.02
N LYS A 187 -2.78 -24.39 33.10
CA LYS A 187 -2.06 -23.12 33.17
C LYS A 187 -1.09 -22.96 31.99
N PRO A 188 -0.91 -21.75 31.43
CA PRO A 188 0.12 -21.53 30.43
C PRO A 188 1.49 -21.70 31.07
N GLN A 189 2.28 -22.62 30.52
CA GLN A 189 3.68 -22.80 30.85
C GLN A 189 4.41 -21.51 30.46
N GLY A 190 5.02 -20.83 31.43
CA GLY A 190 5.77 -19.59 31.19
C GLY A 190 6.90 -19.78 30.18
N TRP A 191 7.31 -18.68 29.56
CA TRP A 191 8.46 -18.65 28.65
C TRP A 191 9.72 -19.13 29.38
N GLU A 192 10.14 -20.37 29.13
CA GLU A 192 11.44 -20.84 29.59
C GLU A 192 12.53 -20.11 28.79
N ALA A 193 13.46 -19.49 29.52
CA ALA A 193 14.58 -18.78 28.94
C ALA A 193 15.45 -19.76 28.11
N ILE A 194 15.56 -19.49 26.81
CA ILE A 194 16.44 -20.24 25.91
C ILE A 194 17.87 -20.15 26.46
N PRO A 195 18.54 -21.27 26.76
CA PRO A 195 19.91 -21.23 27.27
C PRO A 195 20.82 -20.59 26.22
N LYS A 196 21.58 -19.57 26.64
CA LYS A 196 22.54 -18.88 25.77
C LYS A 196 23.48 -19.91 25.10
N PRO A 197 23.71 -19.83 23.79
CA PRO A 197 24.66 -20.72 23.14
C PRO A 197 26.04 -20.56 23.79
N LYS A 198 26.63 -21.68 24.23
CA LYS A 198 27.99 -21.73 24.76
C LYS A 198 28.96 -21.50 23.61
N GLY A 199 29.25 -20.24 23.34
CA GLY A 199 30.09 -19.82 22.23
C GLY A 199 29.94 -18.34 21.95
N HIS A 200 30.03 -17.50 22.99
CA HIS A 200 30.41 -16.12 22.75
C HIS A 200 31.84 -16.16 22.21
N SER A 201 32.02 -15.90 20.92
CA SER A 201 33.30 -15.36 20.46
C SER A 201 33.49 -14.08 21.24
N GLY A 202 34.48 -14.07 22.13
CA GLY A 202 34.95 -12.85 22.80
C GLY A 202 35.56 -11.95 21.75
N LEU A 203 34.71 -11.24 21.02
CA LEU A 203 35.14 -10.07 20.25
C LEU A 203 35.49 -9.02 21.30
N ASP A 204 36.79 -8.89 21.53
CA ASP A 204 37.39 -7.88 22.39
C ASP A 204 37.20 -6.51 21.74
N TYR A 205 36.22 -5.75 22.24
CA TYR A 205 35.92 -4.39 21.76
C TYR A 205 36.96 -3.36 22.21
N SER A 206 37.98 -3.74 22.99
CA SER A 206 39.06 -2.86 23.44
C SER A 206 39.99 -2.39 22.32
N ARG A 207 39.77 -2.83 21.07
CA ARG A 207 40.55 -2.44 19.89
C ARG A 207 39.96 -1.24 19.12
N TRP A 208 38.76 -0.77 19.48
CA TRP A 208 38.10 0.33 18.76
C TRP A 208 38.30 1.72 19.39
N ASP A 209 38.96 1.81 20.56
CA ASP A 209 39.27 3.08 21.27
C ASP A 209 40.55 3.80 20.79
N ARG A 210 41.02 3.52 19.56
CA ARG A 210 42.17 4.20 18.96
C ARG A 210 41.87 4.64 17.53
N VAL A 211 40.76 5.32 17.35
CA VAL A 211 40.64 6.25 16.22
C VAL A 211 41.24 7.56 16.74
N GLU A 212 42.50 7.81 16.39
CA GLU A 212 43.06 9.14 16.55
C GLU A 212 42.24 10.07 15.65
N ASP A 213 41.65 11.10 16.25
CA ASP A 213 41.06 12.23 15.55
C ASP A 213 42.15 12.85 14.66
N ASP A 214 42.24 12.43 13.41
CA ASP A 214 42.93 13.17 12.36
C ASP A 214 42.01 14.31 11.93
N SER A 215 41.84 15.26 12.86
CA SER A 215 41.31 16.59 12.60
C SER A 215 42.43 17.42 11.98
N SER A 216 42.79 17.09 10.74
CA SER A 216 43.59 17.97 9.89
C SER A 216 42.65 19.00 9.27
N GLU A 217 42.72 20.21 9.82
CA GLU A 217 42.30 21.45 9.16
C GLU A 217 43.09 21.57 7.85
N GLU A 218 42.44 21.35 6.70
CA GLU A 218 43.00 21.74 5.40
C GLU A 218 42.18 22.88 4.80
N GLU A 219 42.93 23.91 4.45
CA GLU A 219 42.50 25.25 4.08
C GLU A 219 41.65 25.30 2.81
N GLU A 220 40.82 26.35 2.75
CA GLU A 220 40.06 26.75 1.57
C GLU A 220 41.01 27.11 0.42
N ASP A 221 40.96 26.35 -0.67
CA ASP A 221 41.44 26.81 -1.98
C ASP A 221 40.37 26.57 -3.05
N GLU A 222 39.82 27.68 -3.54
CA GLU A 222 38.97 27.76 -4.72
C GLU A 222 39.72 27.22 -5.94
N THR A 223 39.30 26.07 -6.50
CA THR A 223 39.67 25.71 -7.88
C THR A 223 38.52 25.05 -8.64
N GLU A 224 38.36 25.55 -9.86
CA GLU A 224 37.32 25.33 -10.85
C GLU A 224 36.99 23.85 -11.18
N ASP A 225 35.69 23.62 -11.35
CA ASP A 225 35.03 22.63 -12.21
C ASP A 225 35.95 21.61 -12.93
N GLN A 226 36.12 20.43 -12.33
CA GLN A 226 36.59 19.25 -13.05
C GLN A 226 35.85 17.99 -12.58
N GLN A 227 35.03 17.42 -13.48
CA GLN A 227 34.33 16.15 -13.30
C GLN A 227 35.27 15.02 -12.85
N PRO A 228 34.85 14.16 -11.90
CA PRO A 228 35.69 13.05 -11.46
C PRO A 228 35.80 11.98 -12.55
N GLN A 229 37.01 11.79 -13.09
CA GLN A 229 37.33 10.66 -13.96
C GLN A 229 37.58 9.39 -13.13
N TYR A 230 36.60 8.49 -13.09
CA TYR A 230 36.78 7.15 -12.52
C TYR A 230 37.66 6.29 -13.44
N ARG A 231 38.86 5.92 -12.97
CA ARG A 231 39.73 4.92 -13.59
C ARG A 231 39.72 3.62 -12.80
N PHE A 232 39.00 2.61 -13.30
CA PHE A 232 39.05 1.26 -12.75
C PHE A 232 40.37 0.57 -13.14
N ARG A 233 41.18 0.20 -12.15
CA ARG A 233 42.38 -0.63 -12.36
C ARG A 233 41.99 -2.10 -12.23
N VAL A 234 41.87 -2.79 -13.37
CA VAL A 234 41.74 -4.25 -13.41
C VAL A 234 43.12 -4.86 -13.15
N ARG A 235 43.28 -5.57 -12.03
CA ARG A 235 44.47 -6.39 -11.76
C ARG A 235 44.20 -7.79 -12.31
N THR A 236 44.93 -8.19 -13.35
CA THR A 236 44.89 -9.56 -13.85
C THR A 236 45.73 -10.45 -12.93
N VAL A 237 45.12 -11.47 -12.34
CA VAL A 237 45.82 -12.49 -11.55
C VAL A 237 46.44 -13.49 -12.53
N GLY A 238 47.77 -13.50 -12.62
CA GLY A 238 48.50 -14.44 -13.47
C GLY A 238 48.40 -15.87 -12.95
N VAL A 239 47.84 -16.78 -13.75
CA VAL A 239 47.81 -18.22 -13.47
C VAL A 239 49.15 -18.82 -13.88
N ARG A 240 49.87 -19.47 -12.95
CA ARG A 240 51.10 -20.20 -13.24
C ARG A 240 50.75 -21.65 -13.62
N PRO A 241 51.35 -22.24 -14.67
CA PRO A 241 51.17 -23.64 -14.98
C PRO A 241 51.96 -24.52 -14.01
N VAL A 242 51.30 -25.60 -13.56
CA VAL A 242 51.88 -26.66 -12.72
C VAL A 242 52.61 -27.64 -13.64
N LYS A 243 53.85 -28.00 -13.30
CA LYS A 243 54.64 -29.05 -13.97
C LYS A 243 54.25 -30.43 -13.46
#